data_AF-A0A3M1EN24-F1
#
_entry.id   AF-A0A3M1EN24-F1
#
_cell.length_a   1.000
_cell.length_b   1.000
_cell.length_c   1.000
_cell.angle_alpha   90.00
_cell.angle_beta   90.00
_cell.angle_gamma   90.00
#
_symmetry.space_group_name_H-M   'P 1'
#
loop_
_entity.id
_entity.type
_entity.pdbx_description
1 polymer ?
#
loop_
_entity_poly.entity_id
_entity_poly.type
_entity_poly.pdbx_seq_one_letter_code
_entity_poly.pdbx_strand_id
1 'polypeptide(L)'
;MARLFNKDLTPEAFRRLLEETKIPDTAIAWIDGPTSWRFLAWDDPGWRDTRLDEATASESGRIFDVSGELRWRRIDFMAAGISDGEDERQASSACDPPFLFRTLFLGEAWEALSGHLEDASEVLEDLVPHASRHPFWGEREGKVWIERKIPHHFRYPAEGRRIVIEVERWVAPDGMTAFLRFRSLQPFDEEK
;
A
#
# COMPACT_ATOMS: atom_id res chain seq x y z
N MET A 1 -3.48 -13.10 8.37
CA MET A 1 -3.25 -11.86 7.60
C MET A 1 -3.51 -10.49 8.31
N ALA A 2 -2.59 -9.96 9.15
CA ALA A 2 -2.82 -9.00 10.26
C ALA A 2 -3.57 -7.72 9.91
N ARG A 3 -4.57 -7.36 10.73
CA ARG A 3 -4.94 -5.95 10.91
C ARG A 3 -4.01 -5.44 12.00
N LEU A 4 -3.37 -4.30 11.77
CA LEU A 4 -2.54 -3.66 12.78
C LEU A 4 -3.15 -2.28 12.96
N PHE A 5 -3.98 -2.13 13.98
CA PHE A 5 -4.70 -0.88 14.14
C PHE A 5 -3.75 0.12 14.80
N ASN A 6 -3.24 1.06 14.01
CA ASN A 6 -2.74 2.30 14.59
C ASN A 6 -3.87 3.21 15.10
N LYS A 7 -5.13 2.83 14.80
CA LYS A 7 -6.34 3.67 14.82
C LYS A 7 -5.95 5.12 14.68
N ASP A 8 -5.50 5.37 13.46
CA ASP A 8 -5.68 6.63 12.78
C ASP A 8 -4.54 7.62 13.01
N LEU A 9 -3.40 7.37 12.34
CA LEU A 9 -2.25 8.28 12.37
C LEU A 9 -2.60 9.59 11.67
N THR A 10 -2.16 10.71 12.23
CA THR A 10 -2.12 11.99 11.50
C THR A 10 -1.13 11.89 10.34
N PRO A 11 -1.20 12.78 9.34
CA PRO A 11 -0.26 12.79 8.23
C PRO A 11 1.20 12.90 8.67
N GLU A 12 1.48 13.69 9.72
CA GLU A 12 2.83 13.85 10.29
C GLU A 12 3.30 12.58 10.98
N ALA A 13 2.42 11.93 11.76
CA ALA A 13 2.74 10.69 12.43
C ALA A 13 2.96 9.54 11.42
N PHE A 14 2.19 9.52 10.32
CA PHE A 14 2.40 8.58 9.22
C PHE A 14 3.70 8.86 8.44
N ARG A 15 4.02 10.12 8.17
CA ARG A 15 5.30 10.52 7.57
C ARG A 15 6.47 10.02 8.39
N ARG A 16 6.46 10.32 9.68
CA ARG A 16 7.49 9.89 10.62
C ARG A 16 7.62 8.37 10.68
N LEU A 17 6.48 7.65 10.71
CA LEU A 17 6.45 6.20 10.65
C LEU A 17 7.21 5.68 9.42
N LEU A 18 6.91 6.19 8.22
CA LEU A 18 7.57 5.78 6.98
C LEU A 18 9.07 6.08 6.96
N GLU A 19 9.49 7.21 7.54
CA GLU A 19 10.91 7.60 7.64
C GLU A 19 11.70 6.71 8.60
N GLU A 20 11.09 6.31 9.71
CA GLU A 20 11.71 5.47 10.74
C GLU A 20 11.66 3.97 10.36
N THR A 21 10.74 3.58 9.47
CA THR A 21 10.62 2.18 9.02
C THR A 21 11.82 1.76 8.17
N LYS A 22 12.49 0.68 8.56
CA LYS A 22 13.52 0.02 7.74
C LYS A 22 12.87 -0.83 6.65
N ILE A 23 12.33 -0.18 5.63
CA ILE A 23 11.75 -0.87 4.47
C ILE A 23 12.89 -1.37 3.57
N PRO A 24 12.88 -2.66 3.15
CA PRO A 24 13.91 -3.20 2.27
C PRO A 24 14.01 -2.43 0.95
N ASP A 25 15.21 -2.28 0.41
CA ASP A 25 15.45 -1.61 -0.87
C ASP A 25 14.72 -2.32 -2.04
N THR A 26 14.45 -3.61 -1.89
CA THR A 26 13.69 -4.43 -2.83
C THR A 26 12.18 -4.20 -2.77
N ALA A 27 11.70 -3.43 -1.81
CA ALA A 27 10.27 -3.20 -1.65
C ALA A 27 9.74 -2.32 -2.78
N ILE A 28 8.48 -2.56 -3.17
CA ILE A 28 7.79 -1.81 -4.21
C ILE A 28 6.59 -1.12 -3.57
N ALA A 29 6.52 0.20 -3.66
CA ALA A 29 5.36 0.95 -3.24
C ALA A 29 4.36 1.13 -4.40
N TRP A 30 3.10 0.79 -4.18
CA TRP A 30 1.93 1.25 -4.93
C TRP A 30 1.29 2.42 -4.19
N ILE A 31 1.17 3.56 -4.85
CA ILE A 31 0.44 4.72 -4.33
C ILE A 31 -0.80 5.00 -5.19
N ASP A 32 -1.96 5.14 -4.54
CA ASP A 32 -3.23 5.50 -5.17
C ASP A 32 -3.60 6.95 -4.81
N GLY A 33 -3.35 7.86 -5.75
CA GLY A 33 -3.68 9.27 -5.63
C GLY A 33 -4.89 9.66 -6.49
N PRO A 34 -5.58 10.78 -6.18
CA PRO A 34 -6.81 11.21 -6.86
C PRO A 34 -6.67 11.36 -8.38
N THR A 35 -5.46 11.59 -8.87
CA THR A 35 -5.16 11.85 -10.28
C THR A 35 -4.13 10.89 -10.89
N SER A 36 -3.56 9.97 -10.11
CA SER A 36 -2.55 9.03 -10.63
C SER A 36 -2.33 7.80 -9.74
N TRP A 37 -1.95 6.69 -10.36
CA TRP A 37 -1.47 5.48 -9.69
C TRP A 37 0.00 5.26 -10.03
N ARG A 38 0.83 4.90 -9.04
CA ARG A 38 2.28 4.76 -9.23
C ARG A 38 2.81 3.52 -8.54
N PHE A 39 3.64 2.75 -9.25
CA PHE A 39 4.54 1.76 -8.66
C PHE A 39 5.95 2.35 -8.62
N LEU A 40 6.60 2.27 -7.47
CA LEU A 40 7.91 2.86 -7.25
C LEU A 40 8.75 1.86 -6.45
N ALA A 41 9.95 1.56 -6.95
CA ALA A 41 10.93 0.86 -6.13
C ALA A 41 11.30 1.77 -4.94
N TRP A 42 11.40 1.20 -3.75
CA TRP A 42 11.66 1.94 -2.53
C TRP A 42 12.99 2.69 -2.58
N ASP A 43 13.99 2.08 -3.22
CA ASP A 43 15.34 2.60 -3.40
C ASP A 43 15.49 3.63 -4.55
N ASP A 44 14.46 3.85 -5.38
CA ASP A 44 14.58 4.78 -6.50
C ASP A 44 14.88 6.20 -5.98
N PRO A 45 15.93 6.90 -6.48
CA PRO A 45 16.39 8.19 -5.95
C PRO A 45 15.33 9.28 -5.89
N GLY A 46 14.27 9.17 -6.70
CA GLY A 46 13.09 10.03 -6.60
C GLY A 46 12.23 9.77 -5.36
N TRP A 47 12.64 8.91 -4.40
CA TRP A 47 11.85 8.57 -3.20
C TRP A 47 11.77 9.66 -2.19
N ARG A 48 12.90 10.21 -1.82
CA ARG A 48 12.94 10.88 -0.52
C ARG A 48 12.25 12.24 -0.54
N ASP A 49 12.32 12.97 -1.65
CA ASP A 49 11.89 14.37 -1.66
C ASP A 49 10.48 14.62 -2.22
N THR A 50 9.97 13.79 -3.15
CA THR A 50 8.65 14.00 -3.77
C THR A 50 7.55 13.14 -3.14
N ARG A 51 7.91 12.10 -2.38
CA ARG A 51 7.00 10.98 -2.09
C ARG A 51 6.27 11.03 -0.76
N LEU A 52 6.75 11.78 0.24
CA LEU A 52 6.03 11.89 1.51
C LEU A 52 4.80 12.77 1.40
N ASP A 53 4.91 13.90 0.70
CA ASP A 53 3.76 14.78 0.44
C ASP A 53 2.71 14.05 -0.41
N GLU A 54 3.13 13.36 -1.48
CA GLU A 54 2.21 12.54 -2.29
C GLU A 54 1.61 11.37 -1.50
N ALA A 55 2.40 10.61 -0.73
CA ALA A 55 1.89 9.50 0.07
C ALA A 55 0.90 9.97 1.14
N THR A 56 1.15 11.13 1.76
CA THR A 56 0.20 11.77 2.69
C THR A 56 -0.99 12.43 1.98
N ALA A 57 -0.90 12.74 0.68
CA ALA A 57 -2.05 13.20 -0.10
C ALA A 57 -2.88 12.04 -0.68
N SER A 58 -2.37 10.81 -0.61
CA SER A 58 -2.97 9.64 -1.25
C SER A 58 -4.15 9.08 -0.46
N GLU A 59 -5.16 8.57 -1.18
CA GLU A 59 -6.33 7.96 -0.55
C GLU A 59 -6.03 6.54 -0.06
N SER A 60 -5.11 5.84 -0.73
CA SER A 60 -4.62 4.55 -0.29
C SER A 60 -3.26 4.23 -0.88
N GLY A 61 -2.63 3.18 -0.39
CA GLY A 61 -1.41 2.66 -0.99
C GLY A 61 -0.92 1.39 -0.31
N ARG A 62 0.15 0.84 -0.85
CA ARG A 62 0.72 -0.45 -0.48
C ARG A 62 2.24 -0.39 -0.63
N ILE A 63 3.01 -0.98 0.26
CA ILE A 63 4.45 -1.24 0.08
C ILE A 63 4.58 -2.76 0.15
N PHE A 64 5.01 -3.36 -0.95
CA PHE A 64 5.15 -4.80 -1.10
C PHE A 64 6.59 -5.20 -0.90
N ASP A 65 6.81 -6.25 -0.13
CA ASP A 65 8.08 -6.94 -0.01
C ASP A 65 7.84 -8.47 0.09
N VAL A 66 8.88 -9.27 -0.10
CA VAL A 66 8.79 -10.73 0.04
C VAL A 66 8.41 -11.17 1.46
N SER A 67 8.78 -10.36 2.46
CA SER A 67 8.44 -10.61 3.86
C SER A 67 6.99 -10.27 4.21
N GLY A 68 6.36 -9.37 3.43
CA GLY A 68 4.98 -8.98 3.61
C GLY A 68 4.63 -7.66 2.93
N GLU A 69 3.50 -7.06 3.29
CA GLU A 69 2.95 -5.90 2.60
C GLU A 69 2.39 -4.90 3.60
N LEU A 70 2.78 -3.64 3.47
CA LEU A 70 2.25 -2.52 4.22
C LEU A 70 1.15 -1.83 3.45
N ARG A 71 -0.12 -2.04 3.81
CA ARG A 71 -1.25 -1.29 3.20
C ARG A 71 -1.60 -0.10 4.04
N TRP A 72 -1.97 1.01 3.42
CA TRP A 72 -2.59 2.13 4.11
C TRP A 72 -3.82 2.66 3.38
N ARG A 73 -4.70 3.32 4.15
CA ARG A 73 -5.87 4.03 3.63
C ARG A 73 -6.10 5.33 4.40
N ARG A 74 -6.32 6.42 3.67
CA ARG A 74 -6.77 7.70 4.20
C ARG A 74 -8.26 7.62 4.56
N ILE A 75 -8.63 8.14 5.71
CA ILE A 75 -9.99 8.23 6.22
C ILE A 75 -10.29 9.71 6.44
N ASP A 76 -11.26 10.23 5.68
CA ASP A 76 -11.76 11.59 5.91
C ASP A 76 -12.75 11.57 7.08
N PHE A 77 -12.45 12.32 8.15
CA PHE A 77 -13.28 12.39 9.36
C PHE A 77 -14.73 12.79 9.06
N MET A 78 -14.93 13.70 8.10
CA MET A 78 -16.24 14.20 7.69
C MET A 78 -17.13 13.10 7.07
N ALA A 79 -16.52 12.13 6.37
CA ALA A 79 -17.24 11.01 5.76
C ALA A 79 -17.51 9.88 6.76
N ALA A 80 -16.74 9.80 7.85
CA ALA A 80 -16.84 8.74 8.85
C ALA A 80 -17.97 8.96 9.87
N GLY A 81 -18.69 10.08 9.81
CA GLY A 81 -19.74 10.42 10.78
C GLY A 81 -19.21 10.64 12.21
N ILE A 82 -17.90 10.80 12.34
CA ILE A 82 -17.24 11.16 13.60
C ILE A 82 -17.35 12.69 13.69
N SER A 83 -18.51 13.18 14.08
CA SER A 83 -18.61 14.56 14.56
C SER A 83 -17.91 14.57 15.91
N ASP A 84 -16.70 15.13 15.96
CA ASP A 84 -16.08 15.48 17.23
C ASP A 84 -17.11 16.27 18.02
N GLY A 85 -17.54 15.71 19.16
CA GLY A 85 -18.58 16.29 19.98
C GLY A 85 -18.23 17.73 20.31
N GLU A 86 -19.04 18.65 19.78
CA GLU A 86 -19.30 20.01 20.24
C GLU A 86 -18.18 20.66 21.08
N ASP A 87 -17.11 21.13 20.41
CA ASP A 87 -16.44 22.34 20.88
C ASP A 87 -16.03 23.18 19.67
N GLU A 88 -17.02 23.91 19.18
CA GLU A 88 -17.03 24.81 18.01
C GLU A 88 -16.19 26.08 18.25
N ARG A 89 -14.98 25.95 18.80
CA ARG A 89 -14.07 27.09 19.01
C ARG A 89 -13.11 27.23 17.86
N GLN A 90 -13.54 28.03 16.88
CA GLN A 90 -12.70 28.86 16.01
C GLN A 90 -11.41 28.19 15.50
N ALA A 91 -11.54 27.20 14.62
CA ALA A 91 -10.49 26.88 13.67
C ALA A 91 -10.48 27.97 12.57
N SER A 92 -9.98 29.15 12.92
CA SER A 92 -9.55 30.17 11.96
C SER A 92 -8.13 29.85 11.54
N SER A 93 -7.98 29.04 10.50
CA SER A 93 -6.83 29.03 9.58
C SER A 93 -7.11 28.00 8.49
N ALA A 94 -6.58 28.23 7.30
CA ALA A 94 -6.70 27.39 6.11
C ALA A 94 -5.99 26.02 6.26
N CYS A 95 -6.35 25.25 7.27
CA CYS A 95 -5.87 23.90 7.50
C CYS A 95 -6.89 22.94 6.87
N ASP A 96 -6.42 22.13 5.92
CA ASP A 96 -7.17 21.02 5.35
C ASP A 96 -7.84 20.19 6.48
N PRO A 97 -9.04 19.63 6.25
CA PRO A 97 -9.71 18.82 7.26
C PRO A 97 -8.75 17.73 7.77
N PRO A 98 -8.72 17.42 9.07
CA PRO A 98 -7.89 16.33 9.55
C PRO A 98 -8.32 15.07 8.81
N PHE A 99 -7.34 14.31 8.34
CA PHE A 99 -7.54 12.99 7.77
C PHE A 99 -6.54 12.05 8.42
N LEU A 100 -6.88 10.77 8.43
CA LEU A 100 -6.14 9.77 9.17
C LEU A 100 -5.73 8.62 8.29
N PHE A 101 -4.59 8.01 8.58
CA PHE A 101 -4.13 6.81 7.89
C PHE A 101 -4.34 5.57 8.73
N ARG A 102 -4.96 4.56 8.13
CA ARG A 102 -5.07 3.21 8.68
C ARG A 102 -4.10 2.27 7.99
N THR A 103 -3.25 1.62 8.76
CA THR A 103 -2.26 0.65 8.28
C THR A 103 -2.76 -0.79 8.43
N LEU A 104 -2.48 -1.68 7.48
CA LEU A 104 -2.91 -3.08 7.49
C LEU A 104 -1.80 -3.96 6.90
N PHE A 105 -1.29 -4.89 7.71
CA PHE A 105 -0.16 -5.79 7.42
C PHE A 105 1.20 -5.09 7.29
N LEU A 106 2.31 -5.75 7.65
CA LEU A 106 3.66 -5.13 7.66
C LEU A 106 4.82 -6.06 7.32
N GLY A 107 4.63 -7.38 7.31
CA GLY A 107 5.76 -8.31 7.09
C GLY A 107 6.91 -8.09 8.09
N GLU A 108 8.15 -8.13 7.63
CA GLU A 108 9.34 -7.87 8.46
C GLU A 108 9.45 -6.41 8.93
N ALA A 109 8.71 -5.48 8.31
CA ALA A 109 8.63 -4.11 8.81
C ALA A 109 7.95 -4.04 10.20
N TRP A 110 7.28 -5.10 10.65
CA TRP A 110 6.67 -5.17 11.98
C TRP A 110 7.67 -4.87 13.11
N GLU A 111 8.85 -5.49 13.08
CA GLU A 111 9.84 -5.30 14.15
C GLU A 111 10.26 -3.84 14.30
N ALA A 112 10.32 -3.10 13.18
CA ALA A 112 10.62 -1.67 13.19
C ALA A 112 9.45 -0.80 13.64
N LEU A 113 8.21 -1.34 13.67
CA LEU A 113 6.99 -0.57 13.84
C LEU A 113 6.14 -1.00 15.05
N SER A 114 6.53 -2.05 15.75
CA SER A 114 5.85 -2.60 16.93
C SER A 114 5.70 -1.59 18.07
N GLY A 115 6.55 -0.54 18.11
CA GLY A 115 6.41 0.58 19.06
C GLY A 115 5.34 1.62 18.69
N HIS A 116 4.83 1.59 17.47
CA HIS A 116 3.89 2.57 16.93
C HIS A 116 2.51 1.98 16.60
N LEU A 117 2.37 0.66 16.63
CA LEU A 117 1.22 -0.06 16.10
C LEU A 117 0.75 -1.13 17.09
N GLU A 118 -0.55 -1.34 17.16
CA GLU A 118 -1.15 -2.41 17.94
C GLU A 118 -1.23 -3.69 17.10
N ASP A 119 -0.75 -4.81 17.66
CA ASP A 119 -0.91 -6.11 17.01
C ASP A 119 -2.36 -6.57 17.13
N ALA A 120 -3.00 -6.80 15.98
CA ALA A 120 -4.31 -7.45 15.89
C ALA A 120 -4.20 -8.70 14.98
N SER A 121 -3.12 -9.45 15.17
CA SER A 121 -2.82 -10.68 14.41
C SER A 121 -3.71 -11.86 14.77
N GLU A 122 -4.49 -11.79 15.84
CA GLU A 122 -5.51 -12.78 16.21
C GLU A 122 -6.69 -12.80 15.22
N VAL A 123 -6.98 -11.70 14.52
CA VAL A 123 -8.10 -11.58 13.55
C VAL A 123 -7.93 -12.50 12.32
N LEU A 124 -6.85 -13.26 12.29
CA LEU A 124 -6.26 -13.88 11.12
C LEU A 124 -6.26 -15.39 11.16
N GLU A 125 -6.44 -15.92 12.36
CA GLU A 125 -6.25 -17.33 12.67
C GLU A 125 -7.14 -18.20 11.77
N ASP A 126 -8.29 -17.67 11.35
CA ASP A 126 -9.26 -18.35 10.51
C ASP A 126 -9.07 -18.14 8.99
N LEU A 127 -8.06 -17.38 8.56
CA LEU A 127 -7.85 -17.08 7.15
C LEU A 127 -6.99 -18.15 6.46
N VAL A 128 -7.44 -18.61 5.29
CA VAL A 128 -6.75 -19.65 4.51
C VAL A 128 -5.99 -19.04 3.33
N PRO A 129 -4.67 -19.27 3.18
CA PRO A 129 -3.89 -18.77 2.05
C PRO A 129 -4.15 -19.57 0.77
N HIS A 130 -4.25 -18.85 -0.35
CA HIS A 130 -4.42 -19.35 -1.70
C HIS A 130 -3.49 -18.61 -2.66
N ALA A 131 -2.44 -19.29 -3.12
CA ALA A 131 -1.54 -18.74 -4.13
C ALA A 131 -2.22 -18.69 -5.51
N SER A 132 -1.99 -17.61 -6.24
CA SER A 132 -2.39 -17.46 -7.64
C SER A 132 -1.36 -16.66 -8.43
N ARG A 133 -1.27 -16.96 -9.73
CA ARG A 133 -0.38 -16.28 -10.67
C ARG A 133 -1.22 -15.44 -11.62
N HIS A 134 -0.88 -14.17 -11.75
CA HIS A 134 -1.60 -13.22 -12.60
C HIS A 134 -0.64 -12.75 -13.70
N PRO A 135 -0.75 -13.30 -14.92
CA PRO A 135 0.07 -12.87 -16.04
C PRO A 135 -0.43 -11.53 -16.57
N PHE A 136 0.48 -10.55 -16.67
CA PHE A 136 0.23 -9.25 -17.27
C PHE A 136 0.94 -9.15 -18.62
N TRP A 137 0.26 -8.50 -19.56
CA TRP A 137 0.65 -8.37 -20.94
C TRP A 137 0.70 -6.89 -21.28
N GLY A 138 1.85 -6.39 -21.70
CA GLY A 138 1.98 -4.97 -22.04
C GLY A 138 3.11 -4.70 -23.01
N GLU A 139 3.11 -3.50 -23.56
CA GLU A 139 4.23 -2.97 -24.33
C GLU A 139 4.93 -1.89 -23.51
N ARG A 140 6.26 -1.91 -23.55
CA ARG A 140 7.08 -0.94 -22.86
C ARG A 140 7.42 0.20 -23.82
N GLU A 141 7.00 1.41 -23.47
CA GLU A 141 7.39 2.66 -24.12
C GLU A 141 8.28 3.45 -23.14
N GLY A 142 9.59 3.39 -23.33
CA GLY A 142 10.57 3.98 -22.40
C GLY A 142 10.57 3.29 -21.02
N LYS A 143 10.15 4.01 -19.97
CA LYS A 143 10.02 3.49 -18.58
C LYS A 143 8.58 3.12 -18.22
N VAL A 144 7.66 3.21 -19.18
CA VAL A 144 6.23 3.05 -18.93
C VAL A 144 5.71 1.83 -19.68
N TRP A 145 4.92 1.04 -19.00
CA TRP A 145 4.20 -0.10 -19.51
C TRP A 145 2.76 0.31 -19.78
N ILE A 146 2.29 -0.04 -20.97
CA ILE A 146 0.91 0.15 -21.37
C ILE A 146 0.25 -1.23 -21.35
N GLU A 147 -0.64 -1.46 -20.39
CA GLU A 147 -1.43 -2.68 -20.37
C GLU A 147 -2.41 -2.64 -21.56
N ARG A 148 -2.36 -3.65 -22.42
CA ARG A 148 -3.16 -3.64 -23.66
C ARG A 148 -4.67 -3.78 -23.43
N LYS A 149 -5.08 -4.30 -22.26
CA LYS A 149 -6.48 -4.51 -21.89
C LYS A 149 -7.06 -3.36 -21.07
N ILE A 150 -6.21 -2.59 -20.39
CA ILE A 150 -6.63 -1.49 -19.54
C ILE A 150 -5.69 -0.32 -19.84
N PRO A 151 -6.17 0.80 -20.41
CA PRO A 151 -5.32 1.91 -20.83
C PRO A 151 -4.78 2.67 -19.61
N HIS A 152 -3.79 2.09 -18.96
CA HIS A 152 -3.07 2.65 -17.83
C HIS A 152 -1.56 2.57 -18.10
N HIS A 153 -0.88 3.59 -17.59
CA HIS A 153 0.57 3.73 -17.65
C HIS A 153 1.17 3.20 -16.34
N PHE A 154 1.72 1.99 -16.37
CA PHE A 154 2.36 1.38 -15.21
C PHE A 154 3.88 1.52 -15.31
N ARG A 155 4.57 1.84 -14.22
CA ARG A 155 6.04 1.75 -14.18
C ARG A 155 6.43 0.50 -13.41
N TYR A 156 6.59 -0.63 -14.10
CA TYR A 156 7.05 -1.86 -13.46
C TYR A 156 8.58 -1.88 -13.31
N PRO A 157 9.11 -2.27 -12.15
CA PRO A 157 10.55 -2.46 -11.92
C PRO A 157 11.05 -3.80 -12.50
N ALA A 158 10.61 -4.17 -13.70
CA ALA A 158 10.98 -5.42 -14.37
C ALA A 158 11.21 -5.21 -15.87
N GLU A 159 12.16 -5.95 -16.43
CA GLU A 159 12.44 -6.00 -17.88
C GLU A 159 11.67 -7.16 -18.54
N GLY A 160 11.24 -6.99 -19.79
CA GLY A 160 10.50 -8.00 -20.55
C GLY A 160 9.31 -7.44 -21.34
N ARG A 161 8.54 -8.32 -21.99
CA ARG A 161 7.23 -8.00 -22.61
C ARG A 161 6.04 -8.60 -21.86
N ARG A 162 6.33 -9.50 -20.93
CA ARG A 162 5.37 -10.26 -20.14
C ARG A 162 5.93 -10.37 -18.74
N ILE A 163 5.08 -10.14 -17.76
CA ILE A 163 5.43 -10.26 -16.35
C ILE A 163 4.35 -11.08 -15.68
N VAL A 164 4.71 -11.86 -14.66
CA VAL A 164 3.76 -12.55 -13.80
C VAL A 164 3.87 -11.96 -12.42
N ILE A 165 2.72 -11.59 -11.87
CA ILE A 165 2.58 -11.25 -10.46
C ILE A 165 2.12 -12.53 -9.75
N GLU A 166 2.93 -12.99 -8.81
CA GLU A 166 2.50 -14.03 -7.89
C GLU A 166 1.91 -13.36 -6.66
N VAL A 167 0.66 -13.69 -6.38
CA VAL A 167 -0.04 -13.21 -5.19
C VAL A 167 -0.52 -14.39 -4.37
N GLU A 168 -0.75 -14.14 -3.09
CA GLU A 168 -1.34 -15.09 -2.18
C GLU A 168 -2.57 -14.42 -1.55
N ARG A 169 -3.76 -14.83 -1.99
CA ARG A 169 -5.03 -14.38 -1.40
C ARG A 169 -5.22 -15.10 -0.09
N TRP A 170 -5.60 -14.42 0.99
CA TRP A 170 -6.12 -15.13 2.14
C TRP A 170 -7.60 -14.87 2.28
N VAL A 171 -8.30 -15.98 2.42
CA VAL A 171 -9.73 -16.06 2.25
C VAL A 171 -10.33 -16.39 3.61
N ALA A 172 -11.35 -15.62 3.99
CA ALA A 172 -12.09 -15.86 5.21
C ALA A 172 -13.01 -17.09 5.08
N PRO A 173 -13.54 -17.64 6.18
CA PRO A 173 -14.43 -18.81 6.13
C PRO A 173 -15.67 -18.62 5.24
N ASP A 174 -16.09 -17.38 4.99
CA ASP A 174 -17.20 -17.03 4.09
C ASP A 174 -16.82 -17.02 2.59
N GLY A 175 -15.55 -17.31 2.26
CA GLY A 175 -15.04 -17.31 0.89
C GLY A 175 -14.61 -15.93 0.38
N MET A 176 -14.74 -14.88 1.18
CA MET A 176 -14.34 -13.53 0.79
C MET A 176 -12.83 -13.35 0.94
N THR A 177 -12.20 -12.70 -0.05
CA THR A 177 -10.78 -12.35 0.05
C THR A 177 -10.61 -11.22 1.07
N ALA A 178 -9.99 -11.53 2.20
CA ALA A 178 -9.77 -10.58 3.29
C ALA A 178 -8.49 -9.74 3.07
N PHE A 179 -7.41 -10.38 2.61
CA PHE A 179 -6.15 -9.71 2.29
C PHE A 179 -5.44 -10.50 1.13
N LEU A 180 -4.47 -9.87 0.49
CA LEU A 180 -3.82 -10.29 -0.76
C LEU A 180 -2.33 -10.00 -0.60
N ARG A 181 -1.45 -10.97 -0.39
CA ARG A 181 -0.01 -10.73 -0.23
C ARG A 181 0.67 -10.84 -1.58
N PHE A 182 1.46 -9.85 -1.95
CA PHE A 182 2.38 -10.00 -3.09
C PHE A 182 3.53 -10.93 -2.71
N ARG A 183 3.89 -11.85 -3.61
CA ARG A 183 4.97 -12.84 -3.40
C ARG A 183 6.17 -12.55 -4.29
N SER A 184 5.93 -12.31 -5.57
CA SER A 184 6.99 -12.04 -6.54
C SER A 184 6.45 -11.34 -7.78
N LEU A 185 7.33 -10.57 -8.44
CA LEU A 185 7.13 -10.05 -9.79
C LEU A 185 8.30 -10.56 -10.62
N GLN A 186 7.99 -11.37 -11.61
CA GLN A 186 9.02 -12.01 -12.44
C GLN A 186 8.70 -11.81 -13.92
N PRO A 187 9.72 -11.71 -14.79
CA PRO A 187 9.52 -11.91 -16.22
C PRO A 187 8.79 -13.23 -16.45
N PHE A 188 7.83 -13.23 -17.37
CA PHE A 188 7.07 -14.43 -17.71
C PHE A 188 7.40 -14.86 -19.13
N ASP A 189 8.28 -15.85 -19.25
CA ASP A 189 8.50 -16.55 -20.49
C ASP A 189 7.55 -17.75 -20.54
N GLU A 190 6.62 -17.73 -21.50
CA GLU A 190 5.91 -18.96 -21.91
C GLU A 190 6.95 -19.81 -22.64
N GLU A 191 7.73 -20.61 -21.92
CA GLU A 191 8.40 -21.73 -22.57
C GLU A 191 7.31 -22.58 -23.26
N LYS A 192 7.47 -22.74 -24.57
CA LYS A 192 6.53 -23.41 -25.48
C LYS A 192 6.49 -24.91 -25.26
#